data_AF-A0A8H3M1R6-F1
#
_entry.id   AF-A0A8H3M1R6-F1
#
_cell.length_a   1.000
_cell.length_b   1.000
_cell.length_c   1.000
_cell.angle_alpha   90.00
_cell.angle_beta   90.00
_cell.angle_gamma   90.00
#
_symmetry.space_group_name_H-M   'P 1'
#
loop_
_entity.id
_entity.type
_entity.pdbx_description
1 polymer ?
#
loop_
_entity_poly.entity_id
_entity_poly.type
_entity_poly.pdbx_seq_one_letter_code
_entity_poly.pdbx_strand_id
1 'polypeptide(L)'
;MPLCKCKYCLNLSNGEGSSVHRTTVARHLLEEERAQTLEDEYQKLYLEENPYYSEVEYSYKENLREEENERSFMETKFDNADNVNFNTNNEEDSMIISDELLEGLRLLYVKSNFNFSEAAFKNIYKVFNRNKMSFNKIKKILGSIVGIELKIYDMCVNSCCAFVGVLENERKCKFCKEDRYYSNGKSRKNLPFISIIEHLKLQFKNFKRSEELLYRYNYINNIGDLIHGDIGDIFDGQIYKELLDDGYFPDPRDIAFTASCDSYQIFRQKTDDCLVFLFINNNLPQELRIGKFYPKNDERNSNNYTISSKTWVEIGEIMEKNRSNMLSDIGRPSRNIIKHLAGFKAVEWANWIILFSLPLLK
;
A
#
# COMPACT_ATOMS: atom_id res chain seq x y z
N MET A 1 22.61 36.79 -20.16
CA MET A 1 21.46 36.42 -19.31
C MET A 1 21.85 36.60 -17.84
N PRO A 2 21.05 37.23 -16.97
CA PRO A 2 21.34 37.29 -15.53
C PRO A 2 21.38 35.89 -14.89
N LEU A 3 22.16 35.77 -13.82
CA LEU A 3 22.23 34.56 -13.00
C LEU A 3 21.06 34.56 -11.98
N CYS A 4 20.18 33.58 -12.06
CA CYS A 4 19.11 33.34 -11.10
C CYS A 4 19.61 32.43 -9.98
N LYS A 5 19.47 32.88 -8.73
CA LYS A 5 19.86 32.15 -7.52
C LYS A 5 18.66 31.74 -6.66
N CYS A 6 17.47 31.60 -7.24
CA CYS A 6 16.35 31.01 -6.51
C CYS A 6 16.66 29.55 -6.16
N LYS A 7 15.98 29.01 -5.15
CA LYS A 7 16.17 27.62 -4.68
C LYS A 7 16.07 26.58 -5.80
N TYR A 8 15.16 26.78 -6.75
CA TYR A 8 15.02 25.91 -7.93
C TYR A 8 16.27 25.94 -8.83
N CYS A 9 16.75 27.13 -9.18
CA CYS A 9 17.94 27.27 -10.04
C CYS A 9 19.21 26.80 -9.33
N LEU A 10 19.33 27.02 -8.02
CA LEU A 10 20.44 26.49 -7.21
C LEU A 10 20.44 24.96 -7.21
N ASN A 11 19.29 24.30 -7.01
CA ASN A 11 19.20 22.85 -7.01
C ASN A 11 19.57 22.23 -8.36
N LEU A 12 19.19 22.87 -9.48
CA LEU A 12 19.51 22.38 -10.82
C LEU A 12 20.98 22.55 -11.22
N SER A 13 21.72 23.40 -10.52
CA SER A 13 23.10 23.80 -10.85
C SER A 13 24.08 23.51 -9.72
N ASN A 14 23.74 22.57 -8.82
CA ASN A 14 24.56 22.20 -7.67
C ASN A 14 25.05 23.41 -6.84
N GLY A 15 24.21 24.43 -6.69
CA GLY A 15 24.46 25.61 -5.87
C GLY A 15 25.02 26.83 -6.59
N GLU A 16 25.25 26.78 -7.90
CA GLU A 16 25.85 27.92 -8.65
C GLU A 16 24.81 28.94 -9.14
N GLY A 17 23.57 28.50 -9.37
CA GLY A 17 22.49 29.26 -10.01
C GLY A 17 22.46 29.06 -11.53
N SER A 18 21.37 29.47 -12.18
CA SER A 18 21.18 29.27 -13.63
C SER A 18 21.15 30.60 -14.37
N SER A 19 21.86 30.71 -15.49
CA SER A 19 21.77 31.89 -16.36
C SER A 19 20.47 31.85 -17.16
N VAL A 20 19.53 32.75 -16.88
CA VAL A 20 18.19 32.75 -17.51
C VAL A 20 17.78 34.16 -17.93
N HIS A 21 16.70 34.30 -18.70
CA HIS A 21 16.22 35.62 -19.13
C HIS A 21 15.72 36.44 -17.93
N ARG A 22 15.84 37.77 -17.99
CA ARG A 22 15.44 38.68 -16.88
C ARG A 22 13.99 38.48 -16.42
N THR A 23 13.08 38.24 -17.36
CA THR A 23 11.67 37.95 -17.07
C THR A 23 11.49 36.62 -16.33
N THR A 24 12.28 35.61 -16.67
CA THR A 24 12.31 34.31 -15.99
C THR A 24 12.82 34.44 -14.56
N VAL A 25 13.86 35.25 -14.32
CA VAL A 25 14.36 35.54 -12.97
C VAL A 25 13.25 36.12 -12.11
N ALA A 26 12.54 37.14 -12.62
CA ALA A 26 11.47 37.81 -11.88
C ALA A 26 10.33 36.84 -11.53
N ARG A 27 9.93 35.97 -12.47
CA ARG A 27 8.91 34.95 -12.21
C ARG A 27 9.35 33.95 -11.14
N HIS A 28 10.59 33.45 -11.22
CA HIS A 28 11.12 32.50 -10.24
C HIS A 28 11.16 33.07 -8.82
N LEU A 29 11.59 34.33 -8.67
CA LEU A 29 11.64 34.98 -7.36
C LEU A 29 10.24 35.20 -6.76
N LEU A 30 9.26 35.53 -7.60
CA LEU A 30 7.87 35.75 -7.18
C LEU A 30 7.18 34.43 -6.79
N GLU A 31 7.49 33.33 -7.48
CA GLU A 31 7.06 31.98 -7.10
C GLU A 31 7.71 31.53 -5.78
N GLU A 32 8.98 31.85 -5.55
CA GLU A 32 9.70 31.54 -4.31
C GLU A 32 9.14 32.32 -3.11
N GLU A 33 8.85 33.61 -3.27
CA GLU A 33 8.22 34.44 -2.24
C GLU A 33 6.82 33.94 -1.85
N ARG A 34 6.02 33.51 -2.83
CA ARG A 34 4.72 32.87 -2.57
C ARG A 34 4.85 31.55 -1.82
N ALA A 35 5.82 30.72 -2.20
CA ALA A 35 6.08 29.46 -1.52
C ALA A 35 6.52 29.69 -0.06
N GLN A 36 7.35 30.69 0.20
CA GLN A 36 7.78 31.06 1.54
C GLN A 36 6.61 31.56 2.39
N THR A 37 5.73 32.38 1.82
CA THR A 37 4.55 32.91 2.52
C THR A 37 3.58 31.79 2.93
N LEU A 38 3.37 30.80 2.04
CA LEU A 38 2.55 29.62 2.32
C LEU A 38 3.16 28.73 3.42
N GLU A 39 4.49 28.63 3.46
CA GLU A 39 5.19 27.90 4.53
C GLU A 39 5.05 28.62 5.88
N ASP A 40 5.21 29.95 5.90
CA ASP A 40 5.06 30.75 7.12
C ASP A 40 3.61 30.70 7.67
N GLU A 41 2.60 30.66 6.80
CA GLU A 41 1.20 30.44 7.19
C GLU A 41 0.97 29.02 7.73
N TYR A 42 1.61 28.02 7.15
CA TYR A 42 1.52 26.64 7.61
C TYR A 42 2.13 26.47 9.01
N GLN A 43 3.32 27.02 9.25
CA GLN A 43 3.98 26.95 10.57
C GLN A 43 3.17 27.65 11.67
N LYS A 44 2.39 28.69 11.33
CA LYS A 44 1.44 29.32 12.26
C LYS A 44 0.23 28.43 12.59
N LEU A 45 -0.22 27.61 11.64
CA LEU A 45 -1.37 26.71 11.81
C LEU A 45 -1.00 25.38 12.49
N TYR A 46 0.26 24.98 12.40
CA TYR A 46 0.76 23.67 12.86
C TYR A 46 2.08 23.82 13.64
N LEU A 47 2.03 24.49 14.79
CA LEU A 47 3.18 24.58 15.71
C LEU A 47 3.69 23.18 16.08
N GLU A 48 5.02 22.99 16.05
CA GLU A 48 5.72 21.70 16.27
C GLU A 48 5.36 21.01 17.60
N GLU A 49 4.84 21.75 18.59
CA GLU A 49 4.32 21.20 19.86
C GLU A 49 2.82 20.83 19.80
N ASN A 50 2.33 20.30 18.68
CA ASN A 50 1.00 19.71 18.67
C ASN A 50 1.04 18.35 19.42
N PRO A 51 0.41 18.23 20.61
CA PRO A 51 0.52 17.03 21.45
C PRO A 51 0.05 15.75 20.74
N TYR A 52 -0.85 15.92 19.75
CA TYR A 52 -1.37 14.82 18.95
C TYR A 52 -0.34 14.26 17.97
N TYR A 53 0.54 15.10 17.41
CA TYR A 53 1.61 14.64 16.51
C TYR A 53 2.74 13.97 17.31
N SER A 54 3.08 14.51 18.48
CA SER A 54 4.07 13.86 19.36
C SER A 54 3.61 12.50 19.87
N GLU A 55 2.31 12.29 20.17
CA GLU A 55 1.78 10.99 20.59
C GLU A 55 1.77 9.96 19.44
N VAL A 56 1.41 10.39 18.22
CA VAL A 56 1.42 9.51 17.05
C VAL A 56 2.85 9.16 16.63
N GLU A 57 3.77 10.11 16.67
CA GLU A 57 5.19 9.88 16.37
C GLU A 57 5.86 9.03 17.46
N TYR A 58 5.51 9.23 18.73
CA TYR A 58 5.98 8.36 19.83
C TYR A 58 5.44 6.94 19.66
N SER A 59 4.16 6.76 19.34
CA SER A 59 3.55 5.47 19.03
C SER A 59 4.22 4.78 17.84
N TYR A 60 4.48 5.52 16.74
CA TYR A 60 5.19 4.98 15.59
C TYR A 60 6.64 4.59 15.90
N LYS A 61 7.36 5.43 16.65
CA LYS A 61 8.75 5.16 17.06
C LYS A 61 8.85 4.01 18.06
N GLU A 62 7.87 3.85 18.96
CA GLU A 62 7.77 2.69 19.85
C GLU A 62 7.50 1.41 19.05
N ASN A 63 6.55 1.41 18.10
CA ASN A 63 6.30 0.25 17.24
C ASN A 63 7.54 -0.14 16.41
N LEU A 64 8.28 0.85 15.87
CA LEU A 64 9.53 0.59 15.13
C LEU A 64 10.64 0.04 16.05
N ARG A 65 10.78 0.58 17.27
CA ARG A 65 11.75 0.08 18.26
C ARG A 65 11.40 -1.31 18.77
N GLU A 66 10.12 -1.62 18.96
CA GLU A 66 9.65 -2.97 19.29
C GLU A 66 9.96 -3.96 18.13
N GLU A 67 9.70 -3.57 16.88
CA GLU A 67 10.01 -4.41 15.70
C GLU A 67 11.53 -4.61 15.47
N GLU A 68 12.37 -3.63 15.80
CA GLU A 68 13.84 -3.77 15.73
C GLU A 68 14.40 -4.62 16.89
N ASN A 69 13.88 -4.43 18.10
CA ASN A 69 14.25 -5.24 19.27
C ASN A 69 13.81 -6.70 19.11
N GLU A 70 12.63 -6.96 18.54
CA GLU A 70 12.17 -8.32 18.22
C GLU A 70 12.99 -8.97 17.10
N ARG A 71 13.47 -8.21 16.11
CA ARG A 71 14.40 -8.70 15.08
C ARG A 71 15.76 -9.10 15.66
N SER A 72 16.31 -8.26 16.53
CA SER A 72 17.55 -8.51 17.26
C SER A 72 17.43 -9.73 18.19
N PHE A 73 16.26 -9.89 18.84
CA PHE A 73 15.95 -11.03 19.70
C PHE A 73 15.68 -12.33 18.92
N MET A 74 15.15 -12.25 17.69
CA MET A 74 15.00 -13.41 16.81
C MET A 74 16.36 -13.93 16.33
N GLU A 75 17.31 -13.07 15.93
CA GLU A 75 18.65 -13.50 15.48
C GLU A 75 19.43 -14.27 16.56
N THR A 76 19.18 -14.01 17.85
CA THR A 76 19.90 -14.65 18.97
C THR A 76 19.30 -15.96 19.46
N LYS A 77 18.07 -16.34 19.05
CA LYS A 77 17.39 -17.57 19.48
C LYS A 77 17.34 -18.69 18.44
N PHE A 78 17.90 -18.48 17.25
CA PHE A 78 17.87 -19.47 16.16
C PHE A 78 18.71 -20.73 16.39
N ASP A 79 19.52 -20.80 17.45
CA ASP A 79 20.35 -21.98 17.73
C ASP A 79 19.70 -23.03 18.64
N ASN A 80 18.58 -22.76 19.31
CA ASN A 80 17.98 -23.75 20.22
C ASN A 80 16.46 -23.62 20.33
N ALA A 81 15.76 -24.55 19.68
CA ALA A 81 14.45 -25.13 19.99
C ALA A 81 13.46 -25.17 18.81
N ASP A 82 13.08 -26.42 18.51
CA ASP A 82 11.89 -26.90 17.80
C ASP A 82 11.94 -26.92 16.26
N ASN A 83 12.65 -27.95 15.76
CA ASN A 83 12.45 -28.53 14.43
C ASN A 83 10.98 -28.93 14.24
N VAL A 84 10.25 -28.22 13.39
CA VAL A 84 9.02 -28.73 12.79
C VAL A 84 9.43 -29.62 11.62
N ASN A 85 9.19 -30.92 11.76
CA ASN A 85 9.61 -31.94 10.81
C ASN A 85 8.74 -31.84 9.53
N PHE A 86 9.32 -31.39 8.42
CA PHE A 86 8.69 -31.38 7.11
C PHE A 86 9.00 -32.70 6.40
N ASN A 87 8.03 -33.62 6.36
CA ASN A 87 8.11 -34.78 5.49
C ASN A 87 7.98 -34.31 4.05
N THR A 88 9.08 -34.33 3.31
CA THR A 88 9.13 -34.08 1.88
C THR A 88 8.88 -35.39 1.16
N ASN A 89 7.62 -35.78 0.99
CA ASN A 89 7.26 -36.83 0.04
C ASN A 89 5.94 -36.47 -0.63
N ASN A 90 5.96 -36.48 -1.96
CA ASN A 90 4.85 -36.22 -2.84
C ASN A 90 3.65 -37.12 -2.51
N GLU A 91 2.61 -36.54 -1.91
CA GLU A 91 1.21 -36.98 -1.92
C GLU A 91 0.40 -35.79 -1.41
N GLU A 92 -0.88 -35.68 -1.80
CA GLU A 92 -1.75 -34.55 -1.52
C GLU A 92 -1.78 -34.16 -0.02
N ASP A 93 -0.91 -33.22 0.37
CA ASP A 93 -0.86 -32.66 1.72
C ASP A 93 -2.10 -31.80 1.92
N SER A 94 -3.22 -32.45 2.28
CA SER A 94 -4.32 -31.77 2.95
C SER A 94 -3.77 -31.27 4.28
N MET A 95 -3.30 -30.02 4.28
CA MET A 95 -2.90 -29.32 5.48
C MET A 95 -4.08 -29.39 6.44
N ILE A 96 -3.96 -30.18 7.52
CA ILE A 96 -5.02 -30.28 8.52
C ILE A 96 -5.08 -28.93 9.24
N ILE A 97 -5.94 -28.04 8.74
CA ILE A 97 -6.24 -26.75 9.35
C ILE A 97 -6.98 -27.06 10.64
N SER A 98 -6.32 -26.91 11.78
CA SER A 98 -6.99 -27.08 13.07
C SER A 98 -8.04 -25.99 13.27
N ASP A 99 -9.11 -26.30 14.00
CA ASP A 99 -10.16 -25.32 14.33
C ASP A 99 -9.58 -24.10 15.06
N GLU A 100 -8.52 -24.28 15.84
CA GLU A 100 -7.82 -23.16 16.48
C GLU A 100 -7.11 -22.24 15.48
N LEU A 101 -6.46 -22.79 14.46
CA LEU A 101 -5.84 -21.98 13.41
C LEU A 101 -6.91 -21.21 12.63
N LEU A 102 -8.01 -21.88 12.27
CA LEU A 102 -9.11 -21.25 11.53
C LEU A 102 -9.67 -20.03 12.27
N GLU A 103 -9.81 -20.13 13.59
CA GLU A 103 -10.31 -19.03 14.40
C GLU A 103 -9.30 -17.92 14.66
N GLY A 104 -8.03 -18.29 14.84
CA GLY A 104 -6.94 -17.32 14.86
C GLY A 104 -6.89 -16.50 13.57
N LEU A 105 -7.05 -17.17 12.42
CA LEU A 105 -7.11 -16.52 11.10
C LEU A 105 -8.35 -15.63 10.94
N ARG A 106 -9.53 -16.07 11.40
CA ARG A 106 -10.74 -15.25 11.40
C ARG A 106 -10.57 -13.98 12.23
N LEU A 107 -10.01 -14.08 13.43
CA LEU A 107 -9.76 -12.90 14.26
C LEU A 107 -8.68 -12.00 13.62
N LEU A 108 -7.69 -12.59 12.94
CA LEU A 108 -6.65 -11.83 12.25
C LEU A 108 -7.23 -11.06 11.05
N TYR A 109 -8.18 -11.66 10.34
CA TYR A 109 -8.95 -10.99 9.29
C TYR A 109 -9.76 -9.80 9.84
N VAL A 110 -10.47 -9.98 10.95
CA VAL A 110 -11.19 -8.88 11.63
C VAL A 110 -10.20 -7.80 12.09
N LYS A 111 -9.05 -8.18 12.65
CA LYS A 111 -7.97 -7.24 12.99
C LYS A 111 -7.54 -6.42 11.80
N SER A 112 -7.32 -7.05 10.65
CA SER A 112 -6.90 -6.36 9.42
C SER A 112 -7.96 -5.38 8.92
N ASN A 113 -9.25 -5.75 8.99
CA ASN A 113 -10.35 -4.91 8.50
C ASN A 113 -10.63 -3.70 9.41
N PHE A 114 -10.50 -3.86 10.72
CA PHE A 114 -10.84 -2.82 11.70
C PHE A 114 -9.61 -2.17 12.36
N ASN A 115 -8.41 -2.58 11.94
CA ASN A 115 -7.11 -2.07 12.39
C ASN A 115 -6.96 -1.97 13.93
N PHE A 116 -7.54 -2.90 14.70
CA PHE A 116 -7.39 -2.88 16.16
C PHE A 116 -6.01 -3.37 16.61
N SER A 117 -5.58 -3.01 17.82
CA SER A 117 -4.22 -3.30 18.31
C SER A 117 -3.95 -4.80 18.52
N GLU A 118 -2.68 -5.20 18.55
CA GLU A 118 -2.32 -6.58 18.92
C GLU A 118 -2.76 -6.92 20.36
N ALA A 119 -2.74 -5.95 21.27
CA ALA A 119 -3.28 -6.11 22.62
C ALA A 119 -4.78 -6.46 22.58
N ALA A 120 -5.56 -5.79 21.74
CA ALA A 120 -6.98 -6.12 21.54
C ALA A 120 -7.14 -7.53 20.95
N PHE A 121 -6.32 -7.93 19.97
CA PHE A 121 -6.30 -9.30 19.46
C PHE A 121 -6.08 -10.32 20.59
N LYS A 122 -5.01 -10.15 21.37
CA LYS A 122 -4.64 -11.06 22.47
C LYS A 122 -5.76 -11.15 23.51
N ASN A 123 -6.38 -10.02 23.86
CA ASN A 123 -7.48 -9.98 24.82
C ASN A 123 -8.72 -10.71 24.32
N ILE A 124 -9.15 -10.43 23.08
CA ILE A 124 -10.30 -11.11 22.46
C ILE A 124 -10.03 -12.62 22.39
N TYR A 125 -8.85 -13.00 21.90
CA TYR A 125 -8.45 -14.41 21.77
C TYR A 125 -8.41 -15.13 23.13
N LYS A 126 -8.04 -14.43 24.20
CA LYS A 126 -8.06 -14.94 25.57
C LYS A 126 -9.48 -15.10 26.13
N VAL A 127 -10.38 -14.15 25.88
CA VAL A 127 -11.79 -14.19 26.35
C VAL A 127 -12.50 -15.44 25.83
N PHE A 128 -12.24 -15.85 24.58
CA PHE A 128 -12.80 -17.06 24.00
C PHE A 128 -12.06 -18.36 24.40
N ASN A 129 -11.15 -18.29 25.38
CA ASN A 129 -10.35 -19.41 25.88
C ASN A 129 -9.50 -20.12 24.79
N ARG A 130 -9.03 -19.36 23.79
CA ARG A 130 -8.36 -19.85 22.58
C ARG A 130 -6.83 -19.70 22.60
N ASN A 131 -6.25 -19.43 23.77
CA ASN A 131 -4.84 -19.08 23.98
C ASN A 131 -3.76 -20.14 23.61
N LYS A 132 -4.13 -21.22 22.91
CA LYS A 132 -3.18 -22.27 22.47
C LYS A 132 -2.22 -21.81 21.37
N MET A 133 -2.57 -20.76 20.62
CA MET A 133 -1.75 -20.26 19.51
C MET A 133 -1.51 -18.76 19.64
N SER A 134 -0.26 -18.33 19.58
CA SER A 134 0.08 -16.92 19.65
C SER A 134 -0.23 -16.20 18.34
N PHE A 135 -0.44 -14.88 18.41
CA PHE A 135 -0.58 -14.00 17.25
C PHE A 135 0.55 -14.21 16.22
N ASN A 136 1.80 -14.27 16.70
CA ASN A 136 2.97 -14.50 15.86
C ASN A 136 2.96 -15.87 15.19
N LYS A 137 2.52 -16.92 15.90
CA LYS A 137 2.39 -18.26 15.33
C LYS A 137 1.31 -18.30 14.24
N ILE A 138 0.17 -17.63 14.43
CA ILE A 138 -0.88 -17.50 13.42
C ILE A 138 -0.33 -16.78 12.17
N LYS A 139 0.35 -15.64 12.32
CA LYS A 139 0.96 -14.92 11.20
C LYS A 139 2.01 -15.76 10.46
N LYS A 140 2.86 -16.49 11.18
CA LYS A 140 3.88 -17.36 10.59
C LYS A 140 3.25 -18.48 9.75
N ILE A 141 2.21 -19.13 10.29
CA ILE A 141 1.47 -20.17 9.56
C ILE A 141 0.78 -19.57 8.34
N LEU A 142 0.11 -18.42 8.46
CA LEU A 142 -0.49 -17.72 7.34
C LEU A 142 0.54 -17.40 6.25
N GLY A 143 1.70 -16.86 6.62
CA GLY A 143 2.80 -16.61 5.69
C GLY A 143 3.25 -17.87 4.96
N SER A 144 3.33 -19.00 5.67
CA SER A 144 3.71 -20.30 5.10
C SER A 144 2.65 -20.85 4.12
N ILE A 145 1.37 -20.63 4.42
CA ILE A 145 0.24 -21.03 3.55
C ILE A 145 0.23 -20.20 2.27
N VAL A 146 0.37 -18.88 2.41
CA VAL A 146 0.28 -17.94 1.29
C VAL A 146 1.55 -18.01 0.44
N GLY A 147 2.72 -18.24 1.02
CA GLY A 147 3.99 -18.32 0.29
C GLY A 147 4.46 -16.97 -0.28
N ILE A 148 3.87 -15.86 0.15
CA ILE A 148 4.40 -14.52 -0.14
C ILE A 148 5.40 -14.18 0.97
N GLU A 149 6.67 -14.26 0.62
CA GLU A 149 7.76 -13.92 1.52
C GLU A 149 8.40 -12.58 1.17
N LEU A 150 8.69 -11.79 2.21
CA LEU A 150 9.49 -10.58 2.08
C LEU A 150 10.94 -10.96 1.87
N LYS A 151 11.50 -10.60 0.72
CA LYS A 151 12.93 -10.71 0.44
C LYS A 151 13.63 -9.43 0.87
N ILE A 152 14.75 -9.57 1.55
CA ILE A 152 15.59 -8.44 1.92
C ILE A 152 16.84 -8.49 1.05
N TYR A 153 17.03 -7.46 0.23
CA TYR A 153 18.23 -7.31 -0.57
C TYR A 153 19.13 -6.24 0.00
N ASP A 154 20.43 -6.42 -0.12
CA ASP A 154 21.37 -5.36 0.19
C ASP A 154 21.26 -4.25 -0.86
N MET A 155 21.41 -3.00 -0.41
CA MET A 155 21.32 -1.83 -1.25
C MET A 155 22.47 -0.87 -0.94
N CYS A 156 22.88 -0.10 -1.94
CA CYS A 156 23.83 0.98 -1.71
C CYS A 156 23.25 1.97 -0.69
N VAL A 157 24.09 2.50 0.21
CA VAL A 157 23.70 3.50 1.22
C VAL A 157 23.03 4.74 0.59
N ASN A 158 23.50 5.13 -0.59
CA ASN A 158 22.96 6.24 -1.39
C ASN A 158 21.83 5.81 -2.35
N SER A 159 21.24 4.63 -2.16
CA SER A 159 20.16 4.07 -2.98
C SER A 159 20.44 3.93 -4.49
N CYS A 160 21.70 4.02 -4.94
CA CYS A 160 22.01 3.99 -6.38
C CYS A 160 21.65 2.65 -7.05
N CYS A 161 21.74 1.54 -6.32
CA CYS A 161 21.41 0.21 -6.80
C CYS A 161 21.16 -0.77 -5.65
N ALA A 162 20.32 -1.78 -5.90
CA ALA A 162 20.28 -3.00 -5.12
C ALA A 162 21.35 -3.98 -5.60
N PHE A 163 21.98 -4.71 -4.68
CA PHE A 163 23.00 -5.72 -4.98
C PHE A 163 22.34 -7.07 -5.30
N VAL A 164 21.73 -7.15 -6.48
CA VAL A 164 20.99 -8.32 -6.97
C VAL A 164 21.42 -8.69 -8.39
N GLY A 165 21.18 -9.94 -8.80
CA GLY A 165 21.50 -10.43 -10.14
C GLY A 165 22.97 -10.17 -10.51
N VAL A 166 23.21 -9.40 -11.56
CA VAL A 166 24.57 -9.07 -12.03
C VAL A 166 25.42 -8.27 -11.03
N LEU A 167 24.80 -7.73 -9.96
CA LEU A 167 25.47 -6.98 -8.89
C LEU A 167 25.56 -7.79 -7.58
N GLU A 168 25.08 -9.03 -7.54
CA GLU A 168 24.93 -9.81 -6.31
C GLU A 168 26.26 -10.07 -5.59
N ASN A 169 27.35 -10.24 -6.34
CA ASN A 169 28.69 -10.53 -5.78
C ASN A 169 29.54 -9.27 -5.54
N GLU A 170 29.00 -8.08 -5.84
CA GLU A 170 29.74 -6.84 -5.69
C GLU A 170 29.80 -6.40 -4.23
N ARG A 171 30.99 -5.97 -3.80
CA ARG A 171 31.22 -5.41 -2.45
C ARG A 171 31.16 -3.89 -2.41
N LYS A 172 31.19 -3.22 -3.57
CA LYS A 172 31.11 -1.77 -3.69
C LYS A 172 30.09 -1.39 -4.77
N CYS A 173 29.40 -0.28 -4.57
CA CYS A 173 28.47 0.24 -5.56
C CYS A 173 29.21 0.59 -6.87
N LYS A 174 28.74 0.10 -8.02
CA LYS A 174 29.36 0.44 -9.32
C LYS A 174 29.26 1.92 -9.67
N PHE A 175 28.27 2.62 -9.11
CA PHE A 175 27.96 4.02 -9.41
C PHE A 175 28.71 4.98 -8.48
N CYS A 176 28.42 4.96 -7.17
CA CYS A 176 29.02 5.90 -6.21
C CYS A 176 30.25 5.36 -5.46
N LYS A 177 30.66 4.10 -5.71
CA LYS A 177 31.83 3.43 -5.11
C LYS A 177 31.78 3.21 -3.59
N GLU A 178 30.68 3.58 -2.93
CA GLU A 178 30.43 3.26 -1.52
C GLU A 178 30.46 1.76 -1.26
N ASP A 179 30.99 1.38 -0.10
CA ASP A 179 30.99 -0.01 0.34
C ASP A 179 29.57 -0.50 0.60
N ARG A 180 29.30 -1.76 0.27
CA ARG A 180 28.03 -2.46 0.56
C ARG A 180 27.87 -2.78 2.05
N TYR A 181 28.97 -3.15 2.69
CA TYR A 181 29.01 -3.64 4.06
C TYR A 181 29.78 -2.67 4.96
N TYR A 182 29.40 -2.62 6.23
CA TYR A 182 30.25 -2.08 7.28
C TYR A 182 31.47 -2.98 7.51
N SER A 183 32.46 -2.49 8.26
CA SER A 183 33.65 -3.27 8.65
C SER A 183 33.30 -4.55 9.44
N ASN A 184 32.16 -4.57 10.12
CA ASN A 184 31.64 -5.75 10.84
C ASN A 184 30.92 -6.77 9.93
N GLY A 185 30.89 -6.55 8.61
CA GLY A 185 30.25 -7.44 7.65
C GLY A 185 28.73 -7.27 7.51
N LYS A 186 28.08 -6.41 8.30
CA LYS A 186 26.65 -6.13 8.14
C LYS A 186 26.39 -5.21 6.96
N SER A 187 25.29 -5.43 6.26
CA SER A 187 24.84 -4.56 5.16
C SER A 187 24.60 -3.14 5.65
N ARG A 188 24.96 -2.15 4.82
CA ARG A 188 24.81 -0.73 5.17
C ARG A 188 23.39 -0.23 4.96
N LYS A 189 22.64 -0.84 4.05
CA LYS A 189 21.25 -0.50 3.76
C LYS A 189 20.55 -1.69 3.11
N ASN A 190 19.28 -1.85 3.43
CA ASN A 190 18.48 -3.00 2.99
C ASN A 190 17.25 -2.50 2.23
N LEU A 191 16.88 -3.24 1.19
CA LEU A 191 15.67 -3.03 0.39
C LEU A 191 14.69 -4.19 0.66
N PRO A 192 13.56 -3.93 1.33
CA PRO A 192 12.47 -4.89 1.41
C PRO A 192 11.80 -5.03 0.03
N PHE A 193 11.63 -6.27 -0.43
CA PHE A 193 11.04 -6.59 -1.73
C PHE A 193 10.05 -7.74 -1.62
N ILE A 194 8.85 -7.54 -2.14
CA ILE A 194 7.84 -8.59 -2.25
C ILE A 194 7.72 -9.00 -3.71
N SER A 195 7.87 -10.29 -3.98
CA SER A 195 7.92 -10.81 -5.35
C SER A 195 6.58 -10.71 -6.08
N ILE A 196 6.55 -10.01 -7.21
CA ILE A 196 5.40 -10.00 -8.13
C ILE A 196 5.12 -11.42 -8.66
N ILE A 197 6.17 -12.22 -8.91
CA ILE A 197 6.03 -13.60 -9.42
C ILE A 197 5.24 -14.47 -8.43
N GLU A 198 5.48 -14.35 -7.12
CA GLU A 198 4.74 -15.15 -6.13
C GLU A 198 3.26 -14.74 -6.06
N HIS A 199 2.97 -13.44 -6.21
CA HIS A 199 1.59 -12.97 -6.35
C HIS A 199 0.90 -13.53 -7.61
N LEU A 200 1.60 -13.55 -8.74
CA LEU A 200 1.06 -14.12 -9.98
C LEU A 200 0.79 -15.62 -9.84
N LYS A 201 1.72 -16.38 -9.26
CA LYS A 201 1.51 -17.82 -8.98
C LYS A 201 0.25 -18.05 -8.15
N LEU A 202 0.00 -17.21 -7.14
CA LEU A 202 -1.22 -17.30 -6.34
C LEU A 202 -2.48 -16.98 -7.15
N GLN A 203 -2.43 -15.99 -8.04
CA GLN A 203 -3.54 -15.68 -8.93
C GLN A 203 -3.84 -16.86 -9.87
N PHE A 204 -2.81 -17.48 -10.46
CA PHE A 204 -2.97 -18.64 -11.33
C PHE A 204 -3.44 -19.91 -10.61
N LYS A 205 -3.16 -20.06 -9.30
CA LYS A 205 -3.74 -21.16 -8.48
C LYS A 205 -5.25 -21.02 -8.30
N ASN A 206 -5.81 -19.82 -8.43
CA ASN A 206 -7.25 -19.61 -8.35
C ASN A 206 -7.85 -19.79 -9.75
N PHE A 207 -8.68 -20.83 -9.93
CA PHE A 207 -9.29 -21.17 -11.22
C PHE A 207 -9.97 -19.97 -11.89
N LYS A 208 -10.89 -19.29 -11.18
CA LYS A 208 -11.62 -18.14 -11.72
C LYS A 208 -10.67 -16.99 -12.11
N ARG A 209 -9.72 -16.66 -11.25
CA ARG A 209 -8.75 -15.59 -11.53
C ARG A 209 -7.84 -15.96 -12.71
N SER A 210 -7.45 -17.22 -12.83
CA SER A 210 -6.67 -17.73 -13.95
C SER A 210 -7.42 -17.60 -15.28
N GLU A 211 -8.73 -17.84 -15.30
CA GLU A 211 -9.56 -17.59 -16.49
C GLU A 211 -9.60 -16.10 -16.84
N GLU A 212 -9.78 -15.23 -15.84
CA GLU A 212 -9.76 -13.77 -16.04
C GLU A 212 -8.42 -13.29 -16.62
N LEU A 213 -7.28 -13.90 -16.22
CA LEU A 213 -5.93 -13.57 -16.72
C LEU A 213 -5.69 -13.94 -18.19
N LEU A 214 -6.58 -14.72 -18.81
CA LEU A 214 -6.53 -15.01 -20.25
C LEU A 214 -7.17 -13.89 -21.09
N TYR A 215 -7.69 -12.82 -20.48
CA TYR A 215 -8.33 -11.73 -21.20
C TYR A 215 -7.44 -11.15 -22.31
N ARG A 216 -6.14 -10.94 -22.04
CA ARG A 216 -5.18 -10.47 -23.07
C ARG A 216 -5.21 -11.35 -24.32
N TYR A 217 -5.11 -12.66 -24.13
CA TYR A 217 -5.02 -13.62 -25.23
C TYR A 217 -6.34 -13.78 -25.98
N ASN A 218 -7.45 -13.76 -25.24
CA ASN A 218 -8.80 -13.90 -25.79
C ASN A 218 -9.38 -12.58 -26.32
N TYR A 219 -8.68 -11.46 -26.16
CA TYR A 219 -9.16 -10.15 -26.58
C TYR A 219 -9.31 -10.12 -28.11
N ILE A 220 -10.53 -9.89 -28.57
CA ILE A 220 -10.86 -9.63 -29.96
C ILE A 220 -11.33 -8.18 -30.02
N ASN A 221 -10.78 -7.41 -30.95
CA ASN A 221 -11.11 -5.99 -31.09
C ASN A 221 -12.62 -5.81 -31.28
N ASN A 222 -13.27 -5.16 -30.29
CA ASN A 222 -14.69 -4.85 -30.33
C ASN A 222 -14.90 -3.52 -31.08
N ILE A 223 -14.83 -3.60 -32.41
CA ILE A 223 -15.03 -2.46 -33.31
C ILE A 223 -16.45 -1.85 -33.16
N GLY A 224 -17.42 -2.62 -32.65
CA GLY A 224 -18.84 -2.24 -32.63
C GLY A 224 -19.30 -1.21 -31.59
N ASP A 225 -18.53 -0.97 -30.51
CA ASP A 225 -18.97 -0.17 -29.34
C ASP A 225 -18.10 1.09 -29.09
N LEU A 226 -17.35 1.53 -30.10
CA LEU A 226 -16.33 2.57 -29.93
C LEU A 226 -16.92 3.98 -30.03
N ILE A 227 -17.15 4.61 -28.87
CA ILE A 227 -17.53 6.03 -28.76
C ILE A 227 -16.40 6.96 -29.26
N HIS A 228 -15.15 6.48 -29.28
CA HIS A 228 -13.95 7.30 -29.53
C HIS A 228 -13.03 6.82 -30.68
N GLY A 229 -13.54 6.00 -31.61
CA GLY A 229 -12.76 5.54 -32.76
C GLY A 229 -11.79 4.41 -32.40
N ASP A 230 -11.89 3.31 -33.17
CA ASP A 230 -10.98 2.17 -33.42
C ASP A 230 -10.14 1.52 -32.28
N ILE A 231 -10.19 1.99 -31.04
CA ILE A 231 -9.41 1.48 -29.90
C ILE A 231 -10.35 1.09 -28.75
N GLY A 232 -10.52 -0.21 -28.53
CA GLY A 232 -11.29 -0.77 -27.43
C GLY A 232 -10.46 -1.04 -26.17
N ASP A 233 -9.18 -1.37 -26.32
CA ASP A 233 -8.24 -1.59 -25.21
C ASP A 233 -6.79 -1.25 -25.61
N ILE A 234 -5.87 -1.30 -24.65
CA ILE A 234 -4.42 -1.17 -24.83
C ILE A 234 -3.87 -2.14 -25.89
N PHE A 235 -4.53 -3.29 -26.07
CA PHE A 235 -4.15 -4.32 -27.04
C PHE A 235 -4.43 -3.91 -28.50
N ASP A 236 -5.26 -2.88 -28.73
CA ASP A 236 -5.40 -2.29 -30.06
C ASP A 236 -4.29 -1.30 -30.39
N GLY A 237 -3.50 -0.91 -29.38
CA GLY A 237 -2.40 0.04 -29.50
C GLY A 237 -1.26 -0.48 -30.39
N GLN A 238 -0.68 0.42 -31.17
CA GLN A 238 0.43 0.14 -32.10
C GLN A 238 1.60 -0.58 -31.41
N ILE A 239 2.00 -0.12 -30.21
CA ILE A 239 3.12 -0.71 -29.46
C ILE A 239 2.88 -2.18 -29.13
N TYR A 240 1.66 -2.55 -28.72
CA TYR A 240 1.36 -3.94 -28.39
C TYR A 240 1.39 -4.84 -29.65
N LYS A 241 0.91 -4.33 -30.79
CA LYS A 241 0.97 -5.03 -32.07
C LYS A 241 2.41 -5.26 -32.53
N GLU A 242 3.27 -4.24 -32.43
CA GLU A 242 4.70 -4.36 -32.71
C GLU A 242 5.38 -5.41 -31.82
N LEU A 243 5.04 -5.46 -30.53
CA LEU A 243 5.55 -6.51 -29.63
C LEU A 243 5.12 -7.92 -30.06
N LEU A 244 3.89 -8.09 -30.56
CA LEU A 244 3.45 -9.39 -31.10
C LEU A 244 4.22 -9.76 -32.38
N ASP A 245 4.46 -8.80 -33.27
CA ASP A 245 5.21 -9.01 -34.51
C ASP A 245 6.67 -9.41 -34.22
N ASP A 246 7.26 -8.86 -33.15
CA ASP A 246 8.59 -9.21 -32.64
C ASP A 246 8.63 -10.58 -31.92
N GLY A 247 7.50 -11.28 -31.80
CA GLY A 247 7.39 -12.60 -31.18
C GLY A 247 7.30 -12.59 -29.66
N TYR A 248 6.98 -11.45 -29.04
CA TYR A 248 6.65 -11.41 -27.62
C TYR A 248 5.25 -11.95 -27.36
N PHE A 249 5.06 -12.42 -26.12
CA PHE A 249 3.82 -13.03 -25.63
C PHE A 249 3.34 -14.30 -26.37
N PRO A 250 4.24 -15.25 -26.73
CA PRO A 250 3.87 -16.46 -27.47
C PRO A 250 2.94 -17.41 -26.69
N ASP A 251 2.96 -17.36 -25.36
CA ASP A 251 2.10 -18.18 -24.51
C ASP A 251 0.84 -17.40 -24.13
N PRO A 252 -0.37 -18.01 -24.18
CA PRO A 252 -1.60 -17.38 -23.71
C PRO A 252 -1.52 -16.80 -22.29
N ARG A 253 -0.66 -17.38 -21.44
CA ARG A 253 -0.46 -17.01 -20.04
C ARG A 253 0.61 -15.92 -19.85
N ASP A 254 1.26 -15.46 -20.90
CA ASP A 254 2.22 -14.37 -20.79
C ASP A 254 1.54 -13.09 -20.29
N ILE A 255 2.22 -12.41 -19.36
CA ILE A 255 1.67 -11.27 -18.64
C ILE A 255 2.21 -9.95 -19.21
N ALA A 256 1.29 -9.07 -19.60
CA ALA A 256 1.54 -7.70 -20.01
C ALA A 256 1.21 -6.74 -18.85
N PHE A 257 2.23 -6.05 -18.34
CA PHE A 257 2.04 -4.96 -17.38
C PHE A 257 2.19 -3.60 -18.05
N THR A 258 1.35 -2.65 -17.68
CA THR A 258 1.65 -1.23 -17.85
C THR A 258 2.38 -0.74 -16.62
N ALA A 259 3.57 -0.19 -16.80
CA ALA A 259 4.32 0.46 -15.73
C ALA A 259 4.23 1.98 -15.88
N SER A 260 3.91 2.67 -14.79
CA SER A 260 4.04 4.12 -14.67
C SER A 260 5.01 4.44 -13.55
N CYS A 261 5.80 5.49 -13.74
CA CYS A 261 6.80 5.92 -12.79
C CYS A 261 6.74 7.43 -12.68
N ASP A 262 6.55 7.95 -11.46
CA ASP A 262 6.58 9.38 -11.20
C ASP A 262 7.36 9.67 -9.90
N SER A 263 8.13 10.75 -9.95
CA SER A 263 8.88 11.24 -8.80
C SER A 263 7.96 12.08 -7.92
N TYR A 264 7.88 11.73 -6.64
CA TYR A 264 7.05 12.45 -5.68
C TYR A 264 7.85 12.83 -4.44
N GLN A 265 7.61 14.04 -3.93
CA GLN A 265 8.12 14.49 -2.63
C GLN A 265 7.12 14.08 -1.56
N ILE A 266 7.44 13.06 -0.75
CA ILE A 266 6.53 12.60 0.31
C ILE A 266 6.34 13.68 1.38
N PHE A 267 7.38 14.50 1.61
CA PHE A 267 7.37 15.58 2.60
C PHE A 267 7.54 16.94 1.93
N ARG A 268 6.92 17.99 2.49
CA ARG A 268 7.09 19.38 2.00
C ARG A 268 8.52 19.87 2.17
N GLN A 269 9.22 19.40 3.19
CA GLN A 269 10.66 19.55 3.32
C GLN A 269 11.29 18.64 2.26
N LYS A 270 11.83 19.27 1.20
CA LYS A 270 12.42 18.62 0.01
C LYS A 270 13.77 17.96 0.31
N THR A 271 13.83 17.13 1.35
CA THR A 271 15.04 16.43 1.79
C THR A 271 15.12 15.02 1.21
N ASP A 272 13.99 14.46 0.79
CA ASP A 272 13.87 13.07 0.38
C ASP A 272 13.07 12.93 -0.92
N ASP A 273 13.74 12.43 -1.96
CA ASP A 273 13.11 12.07 -3.23
C ASP A 273 12.53 10.65 -3.13
N CYS A 274 11.25 10.47 -3.46
CA CYS A 274 10.64 9.16 -3.65
C CYS A 274 10.30 8.94 -5.12
N LEU A 275 10.53 7.72 -5.60
CA LEU A 275 10.11 7.29 -6.93
C LEU A 275 9.07 6.19 -6.76
N VAL A 276 7.85 6.43 -7.27
CA VAL A 276 6.75 5.48 -7.18
C VAL A 276 6.61 4.77 -8.51
N PHE A 277 6.72 3.44 -8.49
CA PHE A 277 6.39 2.59 -9.62
C PHE A 277 5.00 1.98 -9.42
N LEU A 278 4.10 2.23 -10.37
CA LEU A 278 2.78 1.63 -10.44
C LEU A 278 2.75 0.62 -11.58
N PHE A 279 2.39 -0.63 -11.28
CA PHE A 279 2.19 -1.67 -12.27
C PHE A 279 0.71 -2.03 -12.36
N ILE A 280 0.15 -2.00 -13.56
CA ILE A 280 -1.22 -2.42 -13.86
C ILE A 280 -1.16 -3.71 -14.67
N ASN A 281 -1.79 -4.78 -14.18
CA ASN A 281 -1.87 -6.05 -14.88
C ASN A 281 -2.93 -5.98 -16.00
N ASN A 282 -2.50 -5.86 -17.26
CA ASN A 282 -3.42 -5.73 -18.39
C ASN A 282 -4.08 -7.05 -18.80
N ASN A 283 -3.60 -8.17 -18.28
CA ASN A 283 -4.18 -9.48 -18.53
C ASN A 283 -5.56 -9.67 -17.92
N LEU A 284 -6.04 -8.73 -17.10
CA LEU A 284 -7.40 -8.71 -16.59
C LEU A 284 -8.30 -7.86 -17.50
N PRO A 285 -9.61 -8.15 -17.52
CA PRO A 285 -10.61 -7.22 -18.05
C PRO A 285 -10.46 -5.83 -17.42
N GLN A 286 -10.76 -4.78 -18.18
CA GLN A 286 -10.52 -3.38 -17.79
C GLN A 286 -11.13 -3.04 -16.42
N GLU A 287 -12.33 -3.54 -16.15
CA GLU A 287 -13.08 -3.34 -14.92
C GLU A 287 -12.46 -4.02 -13.68
N LEU A 288 -11.49 -4.92 -13.88
CA LEU A 288 -10.77 -5.63 -12.82
C LEU A 288 -9.32 -5.15 -12.63
N ARG A 289 -8.79 -4.29 -13.51
CA ARG A 289 -7.39 -3.83 -13.46
C ARG A 289 -7.11 -2.85 -12.31
N ILE A 290 -8.09 -2.02 -11.99
CA ILE A 290 -8.02 -1.00 -10.94
C ILE A 290 -9.26 -1.09 -10.05
N GLY A 291 -9.12 -0.76 -8.77
CA GLY A 291 -10.25 -0.66 -7.85
C GLY A 291 -11.28 0.38 -8.32
N LYS A 292 -12.53 0.29 -7.85
CA LYS A 292 -13.56 1.28 -8.21
C LYS A 292 -13.17 2.68 -7.72
N PHE A 293 -12.77 3.53 -8.65
CA PHE A 293 -12.43 4.95 -8.43
C PHE A 293 -13.60 5.91 -8.74
N TYR A 294 -14.81 5.40 -8.96
CA TYR A 294 -15.82 6.20 -9.65
C TYR A 294 -16.48 7.26 -8.76
N PRO A 295 -16.72 8.47 -9.29
CA PRO A 295 -17.45 9.54 -8.61
C PRO A 295 -18.86 9.12 -8.19
N LYS A 296 -19.46 9.89 -7.26
CA LYS A 296 -20.87 9.72 -6.85
C LYS A 296 -21.79 9.62 -8.08
N ASN A 297 -22.73 8.67 -8.03
CA ASN A 297 -23.75 8.38 -9.04
C ASN A 297 -23.29 7.68 -10.32
N ASP A 298 -22.08 7.13 -10.36
CA ASP A 298 -21.71 6.19 -11.42
C ASP A 298 -22.56 4.92 -11.36
N GLU A 299 -23.08 4.45 -12.49
CA GLU A 299 -23.90 3.23 -12.59
C GLU A 299 -23.15 1.99 -12.06
N ARG A 300 -21.81 2.00 -12.07
CA ARG A 300 -20.97 0.94 -11.50
C ARG A 300 -20.97 0.93 -9.96
N ASN A 301 -21.50 1.98 -9.32
CA ASN A 301 -21.82 2.00 -7.90
C ASN A 301 -23.16 1.32 -7.59
N SER A 302 -24.01 1.05 -8.58
CA SER A 302 -25.29 0.34 -8.39
C SER A 302 -25.06 -1.17 -8.29
N ASN A 303 -24.65 -1.65 -7.12
CA ASN A 303 -24.49 -3.07 -6.83
C ASN A 303 -25.19 -3.42 -5.51
N ASN A 304 -25.43 -4.72 -5.26
CA ASN A 304 -26.14 -5.21 -4.07
C ASN A 304 -25.46 -4.85 -2.73
N TYR A 305 -24.22 -4.35 -2.76
CA TYR A 305 -23.43 -3.95 -1.59
C TYR A 305 -23.41 -2.43 -1.37
N THR A 306 -24.03 -1.65 -2.25
CA THR A 306 -24.13 -0.19 -2.12
C THR A 306 -25.47 0.19 -1.48
N ILE A 307 -25.42 0.86 -0.33
CA ILE A 307 -26.60 1.39 0.34
C ILE A 307 -27.20 2.52 -0.50
N SER A 308 -28.51 2.44 -0.79
CA SER A 308 -29.21 3.45 -1.59
C SER A 308 -29.23 4.82 -0.92
N SER A 309 -29.28 5.91 -1.69
CA SER A 309 -29.38 7.27 -1.15
C SER A 309 -30.58 7.46 -0.22
N LYS A 310 -31.71 6.79 -0.49
CA LYS A 310 -32.90 6.83 0.37
C LYS A 310 -32.61 6.16 1.73
N THR A 311 -32.00 4.98 1.70
CA THR A 311 -31.61 4.25 2.92
C THR A 311 -30.58 5.04 3.73
N TRP A 312 -29.65 5.73 3.07
CA TRP A 312 -28.70 6.61 3.74
C TRP A 312 -29.36 7.78 4.48
N VAL A 313 -30.40 8.38 3.90
CA VAL A 313 -31.19 9.43 4.55
C VAL A 313 -31.87 8.88 5.81
N GLU A 314 -32.53 7.72 5.69
CA GLU A 314 -33.19 7.04 6.82
C GLU A 314 -32.20 6.70 7.94
N ILE A 315 -31.02 6.16 7.61
CA ILE A 315 -29.94 5.88 8.57
C ILE A 315 -29.52 7.18 9.29
N GLY A 316 -29.31 8.27 8.55
CA GLY A 316 -28.92 9.56 9.12
C GLY A 316 -29.93 10.10 10.13
N GLU A 317 -31.23 9.99 9.84
CA GLU A 317 -32.31 10.40 10.74
C GLU A 317 -32.39 9.52 11.99
N ILE A 318 -32.23 8.20 11.83
CA ILE A 318 -32.21 7.24 12.95
C ILE A 318 -31.04 7.52 13.88
N MET A 319 -29.85 7.79 13.34
CA MET A 319 -28.67 8.16 14.13
C MET A 319 -28.91 9.44 14.93
N GLU A 320 -29.47 10.48 14.29
CA GLU A 320 -29.76 11.76 14.91
C GLU A 320 -30.78 11.63 16.05
N LYS A 321 -31.82 10.81 15.86
CA LYS A 321 -32.85 10.53 16.87
C LYS A 321 -32.32 9.74 18.07
N ASN A 322 -31.42 8.78 17.85
CA ASN A 322 -30.88 7.93 18.91
C ASN A 322 -29.73 8.57 19.69
N ARG A 323 -29.31 9.78 19.30
CA ARG A 323 -28.22 10.53 19.93
C ARG A 323 -28.36 10.68 21.44
N SER A 324 -29.58 10.94 21.93
CA SER A 324 -29.86 11.12 23.37
C SER A 324 -29.80 9.81 24.17
N ASN A 325 -29.89 8.67 23.50
CA ASN A 325 -30.01 7.35 24.11
C ASN A 325 -28.68 6.58 24.09
N MET A 326 -27.63 7.18 23.51
CA MET A 326 -26.32 6.55 23.40
C MET A 326 -25.57 6.63 24.73
N LEU A 327 -25.14 5.47 25.24
CA LEU A 327 -24.36 5.36 26.46
C LEU A 327 -23.02 6.10 26.31
N SER A 328 -22.64 6.89 27.32
CA SER A 328 -21.40 7.68 27.34
C SER A 328 -20.14 6.86 27.12
N ASP A 329 -20.17 5.59 27.53
CA ASP A 329 -19.03 4.68 27.53
C ASP A 329 -18.68 4.17 26.12
N ILE A 330 -19.60 4.32 25.17
CA ILE A 330 -19.42 3.96 23.75
C ILE A 330 -18.84 5.15 22.96
N GLY A 331 -18.54 6.26 23.64
CA GLY A 331 -17.91 7.44 23.06
C GLY A 331 -18.92 8.48 22.58
N ARG A 332 -18.49 9.34 21.63
CA ARG A 332 -19.31 10.48 21.21
C ARG A 332 -20.53 10.03 20.41
N PRO A 333 -21.72 10.53 20.72
CA PRO A 333 -22.91 10.24 19.94
C PRO A 333 -22.76 10.63 18.48
N SER A 334 -23.03 9.68 17.58
CA SER A 334 -22.89 9.91 16.14
C SER A 334 -23.95 10.88 15.66
N ARG A 335 -23.53 11.90 14.91
CA ARG A 335 -24.42 12.87 14.27
C ARG A 335 -24.90 12.33 12.93
N ASN A 336 -25.94 12.94 12.36
CA ASN A 336 -26.45 12.56 11.04
C ASN A 336 -25.32 12.52 10.01
N ILE A 337 -25.00 11.31 9.53
CA ILE A 337 -23.83 11.06 8.67
C ILE A 337 -23.95 11.77 7.32
N ILE A 338 -25.16 11.93 6.79
CA ILE A 338 -25.38 12.57 5.49
C ILE A 338 -25.21 14.09 5.58
N LYS A 339 -25.71 14.70 6.65
CA LYS A 339 -25.58 16.15 6.86
C LYS A 339 -24.15 16.59 7.18
N HIS A 340 -23.34 15.70 7.76
CA HIS A 340 -22.03 16.06 8.32
C HIS A 340 -20.85 15.24 7.78
N LEU A 341 -21.03 14.54 6.66
CA LEU A 341 -20.03 13.64 6.07
C LEU A 341 -18.63 14.26 5.95
N ALA A 342 -18.55 15.50 5.46
CA ALA A 342 -17.28 16.19 5.24
C ALA A 342 -16.57 16.60 6.54
N GLY A 343 -17.29 16.67 7.67
CA GLY A 343 -16.76 17.06 8.98
C GLY A 343 -16.73 15.94 10.00
N PHE A 344 -16.91 14.69 9.57
CA PHE A 344 -16.95 13.52 10.43
C PHE A 344 -15.52 13.17 10.89
N LYS A 345 -15.30 13.14 12.20
CA LYS A 345 -13.99 12.81 12.79
C LYS A 345 -13.78 11.29 12.82
N ALA A 346 -12.53 10.85 12.96
CA ALA A 346 -12.17 9.43 13.05
C ALA A 346 -12.96 8.67 14.14
N VAL A 347 -13.21 9.30 15.29
CA VAL A 347 -14.02 8.72 16.38
C VAL A 347 -15.50 8.54 15.98
N GLU A 348 -16.04 9.48 15.21
CA GLU A 348 -17.43 9.39 14.72
C GLU A 348 -17.55 8.29 13.65
N TRP A 349 -16.54 8.14 12.80
CA TRP A 349 -16.45 7.04 11.83
C TRP A 349 -16.39 5.66 12.52
N ALA A 350 -15.55 5.51 13.55
CA ALA A 350 -15.46 4.27 14.32
C ALA A 350 -16.81 3.90 14.96
N ASN A 351 -17.50 4.87 15.57
CA ASN A 351 -18.81 4.64 16.19
C ASN A 351 -19.89 4.28 15.16
N TRP A 352 -19.89 4.92 14.00
CA TRP A 352 -20.79 4.55 12.91
C TRP A 352 -20.59 3.10 12.46
N ILE A 353 -19.33 2.69 12.28
CA ILE A 353 -18.99 1.32 11.89
C ILE A 353 -19.51 0.32 12.92
N ILE A 354 -19.19 0.53 14.19
CA ILE A 354 -19.50 -0.42 15.27
C ILE A 354 -21.02 -0.52 15.51
N LEU A 355 -21.74 0.59 15.48
CA LEU A 355 -23.13 0.61 15.94
C LEU A 355 -24.16 0.50 14.81
N PHE A 356 -23.82 0.99 13.62
CA PHE A 356 -24.79 1.14 12.53
C PHE A 356 -24.42 0.37 11.27
N SER A 357 -23.12 0.12 11.02
CA SER A 357 -22.72 -0.62 9.81
C SER A 357 -22.84 -2.14 9.97
N LEU A 358 -22.67 -2.68 11.18
CA LEU A 358 -22.72 -4.13 11.42
C LEU A 358 -24.03 -4.79 10.94
N PRO A 359 -25.23 -4.21 11.16
CA PRO A 359 -26.47 -4.76 10.60
C PRO A 359 -26.61 -4.64 9.07
N LEU A 360 -25.80 -3.80 8.43
CA LEU A 360 -25.81 -3.52 6.99
C LEU A 360 -24.81 -4.39 6.21
N LEU A 361 -23.87 -5.01 6.92
CA LEU A 361 -22.93 -5.99 6.38
C LEU A 361 -23.60 -7.38 6.40
N LYS A 362 -24.39 -7.68 5.37
CA LYS A 362 -24.87 -9.04 5.10
C LYS A 362 -23.77 -9.93 4.54
#